data_AF-A0A7C3FNR9-F1
#
_entry.id   AF-A0A7C3FNR9-F1
#
_cell.length_a   1.000
_cell.length_b   1.000
_cell.length_c   1.000
_cell.angle_alpha   90.00
_cell.angle_beta   90.00
_cell.angle_gamma   90.00
#
_symmetry.space_group_name_H-M   'P 1'
#
loop_
_entity.id
_entity.type
_entity.pdbx_description
1 polymer ?
#
loop_
_entity_poly.entity_id
_entity_poly.type
_entity_poly.pdbx_seq_one_letter_code
_entity_poly.pdbx_strand_id
1 'polypeptide(L)'
;MNQKEITAAVVNYFKSDQWQELMRMLTQTEEEIYHIHMYWENRVEALSLCKLMERYFARKGLALDRKIDLTSPSPGVAGLHSVHPYDPERSLYIPAIDMYWRYNPNVVLEPASPDHGEAGKNLIGWGKKYMDDYYKQFDFKCVGPREEREIEKYFQSAHWKKTLRMIECGHYTHVHANLEINFDPWILKTFTINALKEIGWQVDHVIPCVYIGAEGRYQGKIVFLTAYPEEVWDFGWAYNPDVVIRPATFKFSGYLPEDGDIAFDVWTKKTLNELLARDKYESLTDEQIEEILDQV
;
A
#
# COMPACT_ATOMS: atom_id res chain seq x y z
N MET A 1 -1.12 -30.51 -13.04
CA MET A 1 0.16 -30.23 -12.36
C MET A 1 0.11 -30.92 -11.01
N ASN A 2 1.11 -31.71 -10.65
CA ASN A 2 1.13 -32.42 -9.38
C ASN A 2 1.55 -31.45 -8.24
N GLN A 3 1.25 -31.81 -6.99
CA GLN A 3 1.54 -30.94 -5.83
C GLN A 3 3.03 -30.59 -5.69
N LYS A 4 3.93 -31.50 -6.07
CA LYS A 4 5.39 -31.27 -6.03
C LYS A 4 5.82 -30.18 -7.02
N GLU A 5 5.17 -30.11 -8.19
CA GLU A 5 5.41 -29.07 -9.18
C GLU A 5 4.99 -27.68 -8.66
N ILE A 6 3.89 -27.59 -7.90
CA ILE A 6 3.48 -26.33 -7.24
C ILE A 6 4.55 -25.89 -6.23
N THR A 7 4.91 -26.77 -5.28
CA THR A 7 5.92 -26.48 -4.25
C THR A 7 7.26 -26.06 -4.88
N ALA A 8 7.74 -26.81 -5.88
CA ALA A 8 8.99 -26.49 -6.55
C ALA A 8 8.96 -25.13 -7.27
N ALA A 9 7.83 -24.78 -7.91
CA ALA A 9 7.69 -23.49 -8.57
C ALA A 9 7.72 -22.33 -7.57
N VAL A 10 7.05 -22.46 -6.42
CA VAL A 10 7.11 -21.45 -5.36
C VAL A 10 8.53 -21.31 -4.80
N VAL A 11 9.21 -22.43 -4.50
CA VAL A 11 10.63 -22.42 -4.06
C VAL A 11 11.52 -21.70 -5.06
N ASN A 12 11.36 -22.00 -6.36
CA ASN A 12 12.13 -21.34 -7.42
C ASN A 12 11.88 -19.84 -7.48
N TYR A 13 10.65 -19.39 -7.20
CA TYR A 13 10.33 -17.98 -7.17
C TYR A 13 11.05 -17.22 -6.03
N PHE A 14 11.12 -17.78 -4.82
CA PHE A 14 11.90 -17.17 -3.72
C PHE A 14 13.41 -17.10 -4.03
N LYS A 15 13.88 -17.88 -5.00
CA LYS A 15 15.26 -17.85 -5.50
C LYS A 15 15.44 -16.96 -6.73
N SER A 16 14.38 -16.33 -7.22
CA SER A 16 14.40 -15.47 -8.42
C SER A 16 15.06 -14.11 -8.15
N ASP A 17 15.53 -13.47 -9.22
CA ASP A 17 16.15 -12.15 -9.16
C ASP A 17 15.22 -11.09 -8.56
N GLN A 18 13.92 -11.13 -8.86
CA GLN A 18 12.95 -10.18 -8.29
C GLN A 18 12.88 -10.30 -6.76
N TRP A 19 12.88 -11.54 -6.24
CA TRP A 19 12.83 -11.78 -4.80
C TRP A 19 14.14 -11.40 -4.11
N GLN A 20 15.28 -11.74 -4.72
CA GLN A 20 16.59 -11.35 -4.17
C GLN A 20 16.75 -9.82 -4.16
N GLU A 21 16.26 -9.13 -5.19
CA GLU A 21 16.25 -7.67 -5.23
C GLU A 21 15.32 -7.06 -4.17
N LEU A 22 14.14 -7.64 -3.95
CA LEU A 22 13.27 -7.24 -2.83
C LEU A 22 14.03 -7.37 -1.50
N MET A 23 14.65 -8.52 -1.23
CA MET A 23 15.40 -8.72 0.01
C MET A 23 16.56 -7.73 0.13
N ARG A 24 17.25 -7.40 -0.97
CA ARG A 24 18.28 -6.35 -0.99
C ARG A 24 17.70 -4.99 -0.62
N MET A 25 16.58 -4.58 -1.21
CA MET A 25 15.89 -3.33 -0.88
C MET A 25 15.46 -3.29 0.60
N LEU A 26 14.96 -4.41 1.12
CA LEU A 26 14.55 -4.53 2.52
C LEU A 26 15.72 -4.51 3.50
N THR A 27 16.92 -4.93 3.12
CA THR A 27 18.04 -5.11 4.07
C THR A 27 19.19 -4.11 3.89
N GLN A 28 19.23 -3.36 2.79
CA GLN A 28 20.26 -2.34 2.58
C GLN A 28 20.24 -1.24 3.65
N THR A 29 21.37 -0.58 3.85
CA THR A 29 21.58 0.45 4.89
C THR A 29 22.04 1.80 4.33
N GLU A 30 21.98 1.96 3.00
CA GLU A 30 22.48 3.12 2.27
C GLU A 30 21.48 4.29 2.27
N GLU A 31 20.19 4.00 2.10
CA GLU A 31 19.13 4.99 2.16
C GLU A 31 17.85 4.44 2.78
N GLU A 32 17.01 5.33 3.31
CA GLU A 32 15.68 4.95 3.76
C GLU A 32 14.78 4.71 2.53
N ILE A 33 14.20 3.52 2.43
CA ILE A 33 13.14 3.20 1.48
C ILE A 33 11.81 3.33 2.23
N TYR A 34 10.87 4.08 1.67
CA TYR A 34 9.59 4.34 2.32
C TYR A 34 8.55 3.29 1.94
N HIS A 35 8.41 2.97 0.66
CA HIS A 35 7.37 2.05 0.18
C HIS A 35 7.86 1.24 -1.01
N ILE A 36 7.34 0.01 -1.16
CA ILE A 36 7.66 -0.88 -2.27
C ILE A 36 6.37 -1.41 -2.89
N HIS A 37 6.27 -1.37 -4.22
CA HIS A 37 5.32 -2.15 -4.99
C HIS A 37 6.02 -3.33 -5.66
N MET A 38 5.39 -4.50 -5.57
CA MET A 38 5.83 -5.73 -6.19
C MET A 38 4.68 -6.33 -7.00
N TYR A 39 4.96 -6.80 -8.22
CA TYR A 39 3.95 -7.31 -9.15
C TYR A 39 4.25 -8.74 -9.57
N TRP A 40 3.23 -9.60 -9.52
CA TRP A 40 3.30 -11.02 -9.84
C TRP A 40 2.27 -11.45 -10.88
N GLU A 41 2.54 -12.60 -11.49
CA GLU A 41 1.51 -13.47 -12.05
C GLU A 41 1.42 -14.73 -11.17
N ASN A 42 0.20 -15.15 -10.84
CA ASN A 42 -0.02 -16.09 -9.75
C ASN A 42 -1.30 -16.91 -9.94
N ARG A 43 -1.30 -18.16 -9.47
CA ARG A 43 -2.52 -18.95 -9.22
C ARG A 43 -2.58 -19.59 -7.85
N VAL A 44 -1.63 -19.30 -6.97
CA VAL A 44 -1.70 -19.67 -5.55
C VAL A 44 -2.76 -18.82 -4.86
N GLU A 45 -3.59 -19.47 -4.05
CA GLU A 45 -4.66 -18.85 -3.29
C GLU A 45 -4.15 -17.74 -2.35
N ALA A 46 -4.89 -16.63 -2.28
CA ALA A 46 -4.55 -15.45 -1.48
C ALA A 46 -4.23 -15.76 -0.01
N LEU A 47 -5.04 -16.60 0.65
CA LEU A 47 -4.81 -16.96 2.06
C LEU A 47 -3.55 -17.82 2.24
N SER A 48 -3.26 -18.68 1.27
CA SER A 48 -2.01 -19.44 1.23
C SER A 48 -0.80 -18.50 1.09
N LEU A 49 -0.90 -17.45 0.26
CA LEU A 49 0.12 -16.42 0.14
C LEU A 49 0.30 -15.61 1.43
N CYS A 50 -0.78 -15.21 2.12
CA CYS A 50 -0.68 -14.53 3.41
C CYS A 50 0.14 -15.33 4.42
N LYS A 51 -0.22 -16.61 4.62
CA LYS A 51 0.49 -17.51 5.55
C LYS A 51 1.95 -17.70 5.15
N LEU A 52 2.21 -17.85 3.85
CA LEU A 52 3.55 -18.04 3.32
C LEU A 52 4.42 -16.81 3.59
N MET A 53 3.92 -15.59 3.36
CA MET A 53 4.65 -14.35 3.65
C MET A 53 4.92 -14.19 5.14
N GLU A 54 3.90 -14.37 5.98
CA GLU A 54 4.02 -14.28 7.44
C GLU A 54 5.12 -15.20 7.98
N ARG A 55 5.08 -16.49 7.61
CA ARG A 55 6.06 -17.48 8.07
C ARG A 55 7.44 -17.29 7.44
N TYR A 56 7.52 -16.91 6.16
CA TYR A 56 8.79 -16.63 5.49
C TYR A 56 9.54 -15.52 6.21
N PHE A 57 8.89 -14.37 6.40
CA PHE A 57 9.51 -13.20 7.02
C PHE A 57 9.89 -13.48 8.48
N ALA A 58 9.06 -14.19 9.24
CA ALA A 58 9.41 -14.65 10.58
C ALA A 58 10.68 -15.53 10.61
N ARG A 59 10.82 -16.49 9.68
CA ARG A 59 12.02 -17.34 9.57
C ARG A 59 13.28 -16.57 9.15
N LYS A 60 13.14 -15.45 8.47
CA LYS A 60 14.25 -14.54 8.14
C LYS A 60 14.59 -13.56 9.27
N GLY A 61 13.93 -13.66 10.43
CA GLY A 61 14.13 -12.74 11.55
C GLY A 61 13.49 -11.36 11.34
N LEU A 62 12.57 -11.23 10.37
CA LEU A 62 11.89 -10.00 10.01
C LEU A 62 10.38 -10.18 10.17
N ALA A 63 9.92 -10.70 11.31
CA ALA A 63 8.49 -10.97 11.52
C ALA A 63 7.62 -9.74 11.19
N LEU A 64 6.41 -9.98 10.68
CA LEU A 64 5.49 -8.90 10.37
C LEU A 64 4.95 -8.29 11.67
N ASP A 65 4.87 -6.96 11.74
CA ASP A 65 4.36 -6.26 12.93
C ASP A 65 2.85 -5.98 12.89
N ARG A 66 2.19 -6.34 11.79
CA ARG A 66 0.77 -6.07 11.52
C ARG A 66 0.12 -7.11 10.60
N LYS A 67 -1.21 -7.10 10.54
CA LYS A 67 -2.00 -7.92 9.60
C LYS A 67 -1.68 -7.57 8.14
N ILE A 68 -1.85 -8.56 7.27
CA ILE A 68 -1.86 -8.38 5.82
C ILE A 68 -3.29 -8.11 5.37
N ASP A 69 -3.52 -6.97 4.71
CA ASP A 69 -4.82 -6.64 4.15
C ASP A 69 -4.95 -7.19 2.73
N LEU A 70 -5.96 -8.02 2.48
CA LEU A 70 -6.28 -8.42 1.11
C LEU A 70 -7.03 -7.31 0.40
N THR A 71 -6.62 -6.98 -0.81
CA THR A 71 -7.14 -5.84 -1.57
C THR A 71 -7.34 -6.15 -3.05
N SER A 72 -8.18 -5.35 -3.73
CA SER A 72 -8.27 -5.35 -5.19
C SER A 72 -8.16 -3.91 -5.68
N PRO A 73 -6.95 -3.44 -6.04
CA PRO A 73 -6.71 -2.03 -6.36
C PRO A 73 -7.27 -1.62 -7.73
N SER A 74 -7.45 -2.59 -8.63
CA SER A 74 -7.94 -2.33 -10.00
C SER A 74 -8.54 -3.61 -10.63
N PRO A 75 -9.26 -3.50 -11.77
CA PRO A 75 -9.93 -4.64 -12.38
C PRO A 75 -8.95 -5.79 -12.70
N GLY A 76 -9.24 -6.96 -12.12
CA GLY A 76 -8.45 -8.17 -12.33
C GLY A 76 -7.13 -8.23 -11.57
N VAL A 77 -6.89 -7.29 -10.65
CA VAL A 77 -5.71 -7.27 -9.78
C VAL A 77 -6.15 -7.50 -8.34
N ALA A 78 -5.51 -8.45 -7.67
CA ALA A 78 -5.61 -8.65 -6.23
C ALA A 78 -4.26 -8.33 -5.58
N GLY A 79 -4.22 -8.13 -4.27
CA GLY A 79 -2.98 -7.78 -3.58
C GLY A 79 -2.94 -8.15 -2.11
N LEU A 80 -1.72 -8.40 -1.64
CA LEU A 80 -1.34 -8.36 -0.23
C LEU A 80 -0.88 -6.94 0.03
N HIS A 81 -1.68 -6.17 0.76
CA HIS A 81 -1.43 -4.77 1.01
C HIS A 81 -0.76 -4.59 2.37
N SER A 82 0.25 -3.71 2.39
CA SER A 82 1.02 -3.34 3.57
C SER A 82 1.66 -4.53 4.31
N VAL A 83 2.24 -5.48 3.56
CA VAL A 83 3.13 -6.50 4.16
C VAL A 83 4.33 -5.76 4.74
N HIS A 84 4.43 -5.71 6.07
CA HIS A 84 5.39 -4.85 6.76
C HIS A 84 6.31 -5.69 7.67
N PRO A 85 7.45 -6.17 7.14
CA PRO A 85 8.47 -6.83 7.94
C PRO A 85 9.08 -5.83 8.92
N TYR A 86 9.36 -6.27 10.15
CA TYR A 86 9.86 -5.40 11.20
C TYR A 86 11.12 -5.98 11.86
N ASP A 87 12.08 -5.09 12.12
CA ASP A 87 13.27 -5.35 12.93
C ASP A 87 13.45 -4.19 13.91
N PRO A 88 13.19 -4.40 15.22
CA PRO A 88 13.31 -3.34 16.23
C PRO A 88 14.74 -2.86 16.43
N GLU A 89 15.74 -3.64 16.04
CA GLU A 89 17.16 -3.29 16.21
C GLU A 89 17.70 -2.46 15.03
N ARG A 90 16.92 -2.33 13.96
CA ARG A 90 17.34 -1.61 12.76
C ARG A 90 17.21 -0.10 12.94
N SER A 91 18.24 0.62 12.48
CA SER A 91 18.27 2.09 12.52
C SER A 91 17.44 2.77 11.43
N LEU A 92 17.25 2.11 10.29
CA LEU A 92 16.41 2.60 9.19
C LEU A 92 15.07 1.89 9.20
N TYR A 93 14.03 2.62 8.81
CA TYR A 93 12.71 2.07 8.55
C TYR A 93 12.77 0.92 7.52
N ILE A 94 12.01 -0.15 7.77
CA ILE A 94 11.79 -1.22 6.80
C ILE A 94 10.53 -0.87 6.01
N PRO A 95 10.59 -0.72 4.68
CA PRO A 95 9.42 -0.30 3.92
C PRO A 95 8.30 -1.35 3.99
N ALA A 96 7.06 -0.87 4.09
CA ALA A 96 5.91 -1.68 3.76
C ALA A 96 5.91 -2.06 2.27
N ILE A 97 5.38 -3.23 1.97
CA ILE A 97 5.36 -3.81 0.63
C ILE A 97 3.92 -4.08 0.23
N ASP A 98 3.53 -3.53 -0.91
CA ASP A 98 2.31 -3.91 -1.58
C ASP A 98 2.63 -4.92 -2.68
N MET A 99 2.09 -6.13 -2.54
CA MET A 99 2.34 -7.23 -3.45
C MET A 99 1.08 -7.50 -4.26
N TYR A 100 1.05 -7.03 -5.51
CA TYR A 100 -0.09 -7.15 -6.41
C TYR A 100 0.09 -8.30 -7.39
N TRP A 101 -0.99 -8.97 -7.75
CA TRP A 101 -0.95 -10.00 -8.78
C TRP A 101 -2.15 -9.98 -9.71
N ARG A 102 -1.92 -10.49 -10.92
CA ARG A 102 -2.96 -10.95 -11.83
C ARG A 102 -3.03 -12.46 -11.80
N TYR A 103 -4.24 -12.99 -11.88
CA TYR A 103 -4.43 -14.43 -12.00
C TYR A 103 -3.93 -14.93 -13.36
N ASN A 104 -3.09 -15.96 -13.37
CA ASN A 104 -2.67 -16.64 -14.58
C ASN A 104 -2.73 -18.17 -14.36
N PRO A 105 -3.63 -18.91 -15.05
CA PRO A 105 -3.83 -20.34 -14.81
C PRO A 105 -2.62 -21.21 -15.18
N ASN A 106 -1.63 -20.66 -15.91
CA ASN A 106 -0.43 -21.37 -16.34
C ASN A 106 0.78 -21.09 -15.46
N VAL A 107 0.72 -20.07 -14.61
CA VAL A 107 1.83 -19.62 -13.76
C VAL A 107 1.50 -19.94 -12.30
N VAL A 108 2.41 -20.60 -11.59
CA VAL A 108 2.25 -20.81 -10.14
C VAL A 108 2.46 -19.50 -9.41
N LEU A 109 3.69 -18.98 -9.50
CA LEU A 109 4.09 -17.70 -8.94
C LEU A 109 5.35 -17.26 -9.71
N GLU A 110 5.26 -16.17 -10.47
CA GLU A 110 6.36 -15.61 -11.23
C GLU A 110 6.31 -14.08 -11.19
N PRO A 111 7.44 -13.38 -11.43
CA PRO A 111 7.44 -11.94 -11.61
C PRO A 111 6.48 -11.55 -12.73
N ALA A 112 5.72 -10.47 -12.53
CA ALA A 112 4.83 -9.98 -13.58
C ALA A 112 5.61 -9.59 -14.84
N SER A 113 5.01 -9.85 -16.00
CA SER A 113 5.47 -9.30 -17.27
C SER A 113 5.45 -7.76 -17.26
N PRO A 114 6.27 -7.08 -18.09
CA PRO A 114 6.37 -5.61 -18.07
C PRO A 114 5.04 -4.87 -18.25
N ASP A 115 4.11 -5.42 -19.03
CA ASP A 115 2.76 -4.88 -19.25
C ASP A 115 1.80 -5.05 -18.06
N HIS A 116 2.17 -5.91 -17.11
CA HIS A 116 1.44 -6.11 -15.85
C HIS A 116 2.12 -5.45 -14.64
N GLY A 117 3.27 -4.81 -14.84
CA GLY A 117 3.98 -4.02 -13.84
C GLY A 117 3.69 -2.52 -13.92
N GLU A 118 4.14 -1.76 -12.93
CA GLU A 118 4.09 -0.30 -12.95
C GLU A 118 5.26 0.25 -13.77
N ALA A 119 5.00 1.15 -14.71
CA ALA A 119 6.02 1.74 -15.58
C ALA A 119 6.96 0.70 -16.26
N GLY A 120 6.46 -0.49 -16.58
CA GLY A 120 7.26 -1.57 -17.17
C GLY A 120 8.09 -2.39 -16.19
N LYS A 121 7.95 -2.16 -14.88
CA LYS A 121 8.73 -2.81 -13.81
C LYS A 121 7.83 -3.64 -12.90
N ASN A 122 8.33 -4.80 -12.50
CA ASN A 122 7.64 -5.69 -11.56
C ASN A 122 8.05 -5.46 -10.09
N LEU A 123 9.02 -4.57 -9.83
CA LEU A 123 9.45 -4.18 -8.50
C LEU A 123 9.88 -2.71 -8.55
N ILE A 124 9.30 -1.89 -7.67
CA ILE A 124 9.57 -0.46 -7.59
C ILE A 124 9.57 -0.08 -6.12
N GLY A 125 10.54 0.73 -5.70
CA GLY A 125 10.53 1.35 -4.39
C GLY A 125 10.78 2.84 -4.47
N TRP A 126 10.19 3.57 -3.54
CA TRP A 126 10.39 5.00 -3.38
C TRP A 126 11.15 5.25 -2.09
N GLY A 127 12.42 5.64 -2.23
CA GLY A 127 13.26 6.04 -1.11
C GLY A 127 13.31 7.53 -0.90
N LYS A 128 14.03 7.94 0.14
CA LYS A 128 14.21 9.34 0.52
C LYS A 128 14.63 10.21 -0.65
N LYS A 129 15.65 9.79 -1.40
CA LYS A 129 16.17 10.55 -2.53
C LYS A 129 15.11 10.79 -3.60
N TYR A 130 14.32 9.76 -3.92
CA TYR A 130 13.24 9.89 -4.89
C TYR A 130 12.20 10.91 -4.43
N MET A 131 11.74 10.81 -3.18
CA MET A 131 10.71 11.71 -2.65
C MET A 131 11.21 13.15 -2.54
N ASP A 132 12.46 13.35 -2.11
CA ASP A 132 13.10 14.67 -2.08
C ASP A 132 13.16 15.30 -3.49
N ASP A 133 13.47 14.51 -4.52
CA ASP A 133 13.48 14.96 -5.91
C ASP A 133 12.06 15.25 -6.44
N TYR A 134 11.09 14.39 -6.11
CA TYR A 134 9.68 14.59 -6.46
C TYR A 134 9.12 15.89 -5.87
N TYR A 135 9.50 16.27 -4.65
CA TYR A 135 9.00 17.48 -4.01
C TYR A 135 9.56 18.78 -4.62
N LYS A 136 10.72 18.76 -5.28
CA LYS A 136 11.34 19.95 -5.89
C LYS A 136 10.52 20.56 -7.03
N GLN A 137 9.56 19.84 -7.58
CA GLN A 137 8.71 20.35 -8.68
C GLN A 137 7.60 21.29 -8.19
N PHE A 138 7.36 21.37 -6.88
CA PHE A 138 6.27 22.16 -6.30
C PHE A 138 6.81 23.41 -5.58
N ASP A 139 6.12 24.52 -5.73
CA ASP A 139 6.38 25.76 -4.99
C ASP A 139 5.52 25.77 -3.71
N PHE A 140 5.87 24.90 -2.75
CA PHE A 140 5.09 24.78 -1.51
C PHE A 140 5.10 26.09 -0.72
N LYS A 141 3.91 26.55 -0.33
CA LYS A 141 3.73 27.75 0.47
C LYS A 141 4.05 27.46 1.93
N CYS A 142 4.65 28.46 2.59
CA CYS A 142 4.83 28.42 4.04
C CYS A 142 3.46 28.43 4.75
N VAL A 143 3.34 27.61 5.78
CA VAL A 143 2.15 27.58 6.64
C VAL A 143 2.36 28.56 7.79
N GLY A 144 1.54 29.61 7.84
CA GLY A 144 1.49 30.57 8.94
C GLY A 144 0.19 30.44 9.76
N PRO A 145 -0.04 31.34 10.73
CA PRO A 145 -1.19 31.25 11.64
C PRO A 145 -2.56 31.28 10.97
N ARG A 146 -2.64 31.76 9.72
CA ARG A 146 -3.88 31.72 8.94
C ARG A 146 -4.07 30.32 8.35
N GLU A 147 -3.06 29.80 7.68
CA GLU A 147 -3.07 28.48 7.05
C GLU A 147 -3.30 27.37 8.08
N GLU A 148 -2.68 27.47 9.26
CA GLU A 148 -2.91 26.54 10.38
C GLU A 148 -4.40 26.45 10.75
N ARG A 149 -5.09 27.59 10.90
CA ARG A 149 -6.53 27.61 11.22
C ARG A 149 -7.37 26.99 10.10
N GLU A 150 -6.98 27.17 8.84
CA GLU A 150 -7.66 26.55 7.70
C GLU A 150 -7.49 25.02 7.72
N ILE A 151 -6.30 24.54 8.08
CA ILE A 151 -6.00 23.10 8.24
C ILE A 151 -6.77 22.51 9.44
N GLU A 152 -6.75 23.16 10.60
CA GLU A 152 -7.53 22.74 11.77
C GLU A 152 -9.02 22.66 11.46
N LYS A 153 -9.55 23.65 10.72
CA LYS A 153 -10.95 23.66 10.28
C LYS A 153 -11.26 22.48 9.35
N TYR A 154 -10.33 22.07 8.49
CA TYR A 154 -10.50 20.87 7.66
C TYR A 154 -10.70 19.61 8.51
N PHE A 155 -9.96 19.44 9.61
CA PHE A 155 -10.13 18.31 10.53
C PHE A 155 -11.43 18.37 11.36
N GLN A 156 -12.26 19.40 11.19
CA GLN A 156 -13.63 19.46 11.73
C GLN A 156 -14.71 19.28 10.64
N SER A 157 -14.29 19.14 9.38
CA SER A 157 -15.16 19.12 8.20
C SER A 157 -15.96 17.83 8.04
N ALA A 158 -16.97 17.89 7.16
CA ALA A 158 -17.74 16.71 6.77
C ALA A 158 -16.89 15.66 6.03
N HIS A 159 -15.90 16.11 5.25
CA HIS A 159 -15.00 15.23 4.51
C HIS A 159 -14.12 14.40 5.45
N TRP A 160 -13.51 15.03 6.46
CA TRP A 160 -12.74 14.31 7.47
C TRP A 160 -13.60 13.33 8.27
N LYS A 161 -14.78 13.77 8.74
CA LYS A 161 -15.72 12.88 9.43
C LYS A 161 -16.15 11.71 8.56
N LYS A 162 -16.31 11.90 7.24
CA LYS A 162 -16.60 10.83 6.29
C LYS A 162 -15.41 9.88 6.13
N THR A 163 -14.19 10.42 6.03
CA THR A 163 -12.94 9.64 5.99
C THR A 163 -12.89 8.63 7.14
N LEU A 164 -13.06 9.10 8.37
CA LEU A 164 -13.06 8.24 9.57
C LEU A 164 -14.14 7.15 9.50
N ARG A 165 -15.38 7.52 9.14
CA ARG A 165 -16.47 6.53 8.99
C ARG A 165 -16.18 5.49 7.92
N MET A 166 -15.53 5.87 6.83
CA MET A 166 -15.21 4.94 5.74
C MET A 166 -14.12 3.94 6.15
N ILE A 167 -13.12 4.39 6.91
CA ILE A 167 -12.10 3.50 7.45
C ILE A 167 -12.74 2.47 8.41
N GLU A 168 -13.63 2.91 9.29
CA GLU A 168 -14.26 2.03 10.29
C GLU A 168 -15.39 1.15 9.75
N CYS A 169 -15.97 1.45 8.58
CA CYS A 169 -17.22 0.80 8.17
C CYS A 169 -17.07 -0.69 7.85
N GLY A 170 -15.84 -1.18 7.66
CA GLY A 170 -15.55 -2.56 7.33
C GLY A 170 -16.07 -3.02 5.96
N HIS A 171 -16.69 -2.15 5.16
CA HIS A 171 -17.08 -2.45 3.77
C HIS A 171 -15.89 -2.25 2.81
N TYR A 172 -15.08 -1.23 3.08
CA TYR A 172 -13.87 -0.96 2.32
C TYR A 172 -12.70 -1.81 2.85
N THR A 173 -11.86 -2.29 1.94
CA THR A 173 -10.56 -2.90 2.29
C THR A 173 -9.46 -1.84 2.35
N HIS A 174 -9.67 -0.68 1.73
CA HIS A 174 -8.74 0.43 1.73
C HIS A 174 -9.43 1.72 1.30
N VAL A 175 -9.00 2.85 1.85
CA VAL A 175 -9.59 4.17 1.62
C VAL A 175 -8.51 5.19 1.36
N HIS A 176 -8.61 5.86 0.21
CA HIS A 176 -7.91 7.11 -0.07
C HIS A 176 -8.87 8.28 0.15
N ALA A 177 -8.51 9.20 1.04
CA ALA A 177 -9.14 10.51 1.10
C ALA A 177 -8.31 11.48 0.25
N ASN A 178 -8.90 12.06 -0.79
CA ASN A 178 -8.16 12.83 -1.78
C ASN A 178 -8.28 14.33 -1.50
N LEU A 179 -7.15 15.02 -1.53
CA LEU A 179 -7.02 16.42 -1.17
C LEU A 179 -6.28 17.24 -2.24
N GLU A 180 -6.60 18.52 -2.27
CA GLU A 180 -5.75 19.53 -2.92
C GLU A 180 -5.10 20.38 -1.83
N ILE A 181 -3.79 20.54 -1.87
CA ILE A 181 -2.98 21.28 -0.89
C ILE A 181 -1.96 22.18 -1.57
N ASN A 182 -1.54 23.26 -0.91
CA ASN A 182 -0.45 24.13 -1.42
C ASN A 182 0.83 24.11 -0.57
N PHE A 183 0.88 23.28 0.47
CA PHE A 183 1.97 23.24 1.44
C PHE A 183 2.62 21.86 1.47
N ASP A 184 3.78 21.75 2.14
CA ASP A 184 4.53 20.49 2.24
C ASP A 184 3.68 19.37 2.89
N PRO A 185 3.52 18.19 2.27
CA PRO A 185 2.72 17.09 2.79
C PRO A 185 3.11 16.63 4.22
N TRP A 186 4.36 16.85 4.67
CA TRP A 186 4.74 16.55 6.04
C TRP A 186 4.01 17.41 7.09
N ILE A 187 3.51 18.59 6.71
CA ILE A 187 2.66 19.39 7.59
C ILE A 187 1.29 18.70 7.74
N LEU A 188 0.74 18.15 6.65
CA LEU A 188 -0.52 17.40 6.70
C LEU A 188 -0.41 16.23 7.69
N LYS A 189 0.69 15.46 7.64
CA LYS A 189 0.99 14.40 8.61
C LYS A 189 0.81 14.89 10.06
N THR A 190 1.44 16.01 10.43
CA THR A 190 1.41 16.52 11.81
C THR A 190 -0.01 16.78 12.28
N PHE A 191 -0.81 17.47 11.47
CA PHE A 191 -2.21 17.76 11.83
C PHE A 191 -3.07 16.49 11.84
N THR A 192 -2.84 15.55 10.92
CA THR A 192 -3.55 14.26 10.91
C THR A 192 -3.29 13.45 12.17
N ILE A 193 -2.03 13.31 12.60
CA ILE A 193 -1.68 12.58 13.81
C ILE A 193 -2.36 13.20 15.04
N ASN A 194 -2.38 14.53 15.13
CA ASN A 194 -3.05 15.23 16.23
C ASN A 194 -4.58 14.98 16.21
N ALA A 195 -5.21 15.12 15.04
CA ALA A 195 -6.65 14.89 14.88
C ALA A 195 -7.04 13.43 15.18
N LEU A 196 -6.22 12.46 14.80
CA LEU A 196 -6.40 11.05 15.14
C LEU A 196 -6.25 10.80 16.64
N LYS A 197 -5.24 11.39 17.27
CA LYS A 197 -5.02 11.27 18.72
C LYS A 197 -6.21 11.78 19.53
N GLU A 198 -6.85 12.86 19.08
CA GLU A 198 -8.05 13.42 19.74
C GLU A 198 -9.23 12.45 19.78
N ILE A 199 -9.35 11.56 18.79
CA ILE A 199 -10.38 10.51 18.75
C ILE A 199 -9.89 9.17 19.31
N GLY A 200 -8.70 9.14 19.93
CA GLY A 200 -8.13 7.96 20.56
C GLY A 200 -7.43 7.00 19.61
N TRP A 201 -7.22 7.39 18.34
CA TRP A 201 -6.49 6.57 17.38
C TRP A 201 -4.98 6.71 17.57
N GLN A 202 -4.25 5.66 17.21
CA GLN A 202 -2.79 5.58 17.31
C GLN A 202 -2.18 5.29 15.93
N VAL A 203 -1.16 6.07 15.56
CA VAL A 203 -0.40 5.92 14.32
C VAL A 203 0.99 5.38 14.65
N ASP A 204 1.35 4.25 14.06
CA ASP A 204 2.69 3.66 14.20
C ASP A 204 3.65 4.33 13.23
N HIS A 205 3.27 4.37 11.96
CA HIS A 205 4.12 4.87 10.88
C HIS A 205 3.33 5.73 9.90
N VAL A 206 4.05 6.64 9.26
CA VAL A 206 3.53 7.48 8.18
C VAL A 206 4.51 7.44 7.02
N ILE A 207 4.04 7.01 5.86
CA ILE A 207 4.89 6.69 4.71
C ILE A 207 4.55 7.67 3.57
N PRO A 208 5.51 8.50 3.13
CA PRO A 208 5.33 9.30 1.93
C PRO A 208 5.60 8.43 0.70
N CYS A 209 4.70 8.47 -0.27
CA CYS A 209 4.91 7.81 -1.56
C CYS A 209 4.20 8.55 -2.68
N VAL A 210 4.29 8.00 -3.87
CA VAL A 210 3.66 8.53 -5.08
C VAL A 210 3.05 7.39 -5.85
N TYR A 211 2.05 7.70 -6.68
CA TYR A 211 1.46 6.71 -7.58
C TYR A 211 0.92 7.37 -8.84
N ILE A 212 0.77 6.55 -9.88
CA ILE A 212 0.16 6.99 -11.15
C ILE A 212 -1.36 6.97 -10.98
N GLY A 213 -1.96 8.16 -10.96
CA GLY A 213 -3.40 8.34 -10.92
C GLY A 213 -4.08 8.23 -12.28
N ALA A 214 -5.37 8.56 -12.29
CA ALA A 214 -6.20 8.72 -13.47
C ALA A 214 -5.56 9.68 -14.47
N GLU A 215 -5.75 9.39 -15.75
CA GLU A 215 -5.19 10.16 -16.87
C GLU A 215 -3.65 10.25 -16.86
N GLY A 216 -2.97 9.36 -16.14
CA GLY A 216 -1.50 9.31 -16.08
C GLY A 216 -0.86 10.42 -15.24
N ARG A 217 -1.64 11.12 -14.40
CA ARG A 217 -1.12 12.15 -13.50
C ARG A 217 -0.47 11.50 -12.29
N TYR A 218 0.80 11.81 -12.04
CA TYR A 218 1.48 11.36 -10.82
C TYR A 218 0.96 12.15 -9.61
N GLN A 219 0.35 11.45 -8.66
CA GLN A 219 -0.18 12.04 -7.44
C GLN A 219 0.71 11.69 -6.25
N GLY A 220 0.76 12.60 -5.29
CA GLY A 220 1.39 12.33 -4.02
C GLY A 220 0.46 11.56 -3.09
N LYS A 221 1.04 10.79 -2.18
CA LYS A 221 0.30 9.97 -1.21
C LYS A 221 1.01 10.03 0.15
N ILE A 222 0.22 10.07 1.22
CA ILE A 222 0.70 9.89 2.60
C ILE A 222 -0.10 8.74 3.20
N VAL A 223 0.58 7.61 3.39
CA VAL A 223 0.01 6.40 3.99
C VAL A 223 0.09 6.50 5.51
N PHE A 224 -1.00 6.15 6.19
CA PHE A 224 -1.06 6.05 7.64
C PHE A 224 -1.22 4.59 8.04
N LEU A 225 -0.21 4.09 8.74
CA LEU A 225 -0.21 2.81 9.41
C LEU A 225 -0.73 3.03 10.82
N THR A 226 -2.01 2.75 11.08
CA THR A 226 -2.59 2.89 12.43
C THR A 226 -2.45 1.59 13.22
N ALA A 227 -2.06 1.70 14.49
CA ALA A 227 -2.05 0.60 15.46
C ALA A 227 -3.44 0.39 16.08
N TYR A 228 -4.17 1.49 16.26
CA TYR A 228 -5.50 1.45 16.87
C TYR A 228 -6.43 2.48 16.19
N PRO A 229 -7.49 2.03 15.50
CA PRO A 229 -7.69 0.65 15.04
C PRO A 229 -6.53 0.23 14.12
N GLU A 230 -6.24 -1.06 14.06
CA GLU A 230 -5.20 -1.58 13.16
C GLU A 230 -5.71 -1.50 11.71
N GLU A 231 -5.36 -0.45 10.98
CA GLU A 231 -5.81 -0.19 9.61
C GLU A 231 -4.72 0.50 8.78
N VAL A 232 -4.89 0.43 7.45
CA VAL A 232 -4.06 1.17 6.49
C VAL A 232 -4.95 2.00 5.58
N TRP A 233 -4.72 3.30 5.58
CA TRP A 233 -5.48 4.28 4.82
C TRP A 233 -4.61 5.49 4.52
N ASP A 234 -5.01 6.33 3.58
CA ASP A 234 -4.11 7.38 3.10
C ASP A 234 -4.82 8.67 2.73
N PHE A 235 -4.03 9.74 2.72
CA PHE A 235 -4.33 10.91 1.94
C PHE A 235 -3.67 10.81 0.56
N GLY A 236 -4.48 10.78 -0.49
CA GLY A 236 -4.02 11.20 -1.82
C GLY A 236 -3.97 12.72 -1.86
N TRP A 237 -2.93 13.33 -2.41
CA TRP A 237 -2.86 14.78 -2.53
C TRP A 237 -2.33 15.26 -3.89
N ALA A 238 -2.87 16.39 -4.32
CA ALA A 238 -2.43 17.13 -5.50
C ALA A 238 -2.03 18.54 -5.09
N TYR A 239 -0.95 19.05 -5.68
CA TYR A 239 -0.55 20.43 -5.49
C TYR A 239 -1.51 21.38 -6.20
N ASN A 240 -2.06 22.33 -5.46
CA ASN A 240 -2.87 23.43 -6.00
C ASN A 240 -2.50 24.72 -5.27
N PRO A 241 -1.84 25.70 -5.93
CA PRO A 241 -1.32 26.90 -5.26
C PRO A 241 -2.42 27.77 -4.65
N ASP A 242 -3.67 27.67 -5.12
CA ASP A 242 -4.74 28.60 -4.76
C ASP A 242 -5.51 28.19 -3.50
N VAL A 243 -5.24 27.01 -2.95
CA VAL A 243 -5.97 26.46 -1.80
C VAL A 243 -5.01 25.94 -0.74
N VAL A 244 -5.24 26.27 0.53
CA VAL A 244 -4.45 25.70 1.63
C VAL A 244 -4.71 24.21 1.71
N ILE A 245 -5.98 23.83 1.91
CA ILE A 245 -6.44 22.45 1.91
C ILE A 245 -7.92 22.41 1.53
N ARG A 246 -8.30 21.45 0.67
CA ARG A 246 -9.70 21.10 0.42
C ARG A 246 -9.84 19.66 -0.07
N PRO A 247 -11.05 19.06 0.00
CA PRO A 247 -11.35 17.83 -0.72
C PRO A 247 -11.08 18.00 -2.23
N ALA A 248 -10.58 16.95 -2.87
CA ALA A 248 -10.28 16.96 -4.29
C ALA A 248 -11.52 17.25 -5.13
N THR A 249 -11.37 18.14 -6.13
CA THR A 249 -12.45 18.46 -7.09
C THR A 249 -12.38 17.64 -8.38
N PHE A 250 -11.53 16.62 -8.42
CA PHE A 250 -11.36 15.72 -9.56
C PHE A 250 -10.98 14.33 -9.06
N LYS A 251 -11.25 13.32 -9.89
CA LYS A 251 -10.94 11.93 -9.56
C LYS A 251 -9.42 11.71 -9.57
N PHE A 252 -8.91 11.08 -8.51
CA PHE A 252 -7.49 10.75 -8.40
C PHE A 252 -7.18 9.42 -9.05
N SER A 253 -7.86 8.32 -8.70
CA SER A 253 -7.61 6.98 -9.26
C SER A 253 -8.72 5.98 -8.91
N GLY A 254 -8.48 4.67 -9.06
CA GLY A 254 -9.28 3.62 -8.41
C GLY A 254 -10.79 3.63 -8.68
N TYR A 255 -11.53 3.02 -7.75
CA TYR A 255 -12.99 2.97 -7.74
C TYR A 255 -13.55 4.08 -6.88
N LEU A 256 -14.69 4.63 -7.28
CA LEU A 256 -15.44 5.57 -6.46
C LEU A 256 -16.20 4.82 -5.36
N PRO A 257 -16.47 5.46 -4.21
CA PRO A 257 -17.42 4.94 -3.23
C PRO A 257 -18.83 4.83 -3.83
N GLU A 258 -19.71 4.09 -3.13
CA GLU A 258 -21.09 3.85 -3.60
C GLU A 258 -21.90 5.13 -3.81
N ASP A 259 -21.59 6.20 -3.06
CA ASP A 259 -22.24 7.51 -3.19
C ASP A 259 -21.63 8.39 -4.30
N GLY A 260 -20.61 7.90 -5.02
CA GLY A 260 -20.00 8.57 -6.16
C GLY A 260 -19.14 9.78 -5.81
N ASP A 261 -18.80 9.97 -4.53
CA ASP A 261 -18.00 11.11 -4.09
C ASP A 261 -16.56 11.03 -4.62
N ILE A 262 -16.23 11.94 -5.53
CA ILE A 262 -14.95 12.00 -6.24
C ILE A 262 -13.76 12.36 -5.35
N ALA A 263 -14.02 12.88 -4.15
CA ALA A 263 -12.97 13.17 -3.18
C ALA A 263 -12.43 11.91 -2.50
N PHE A 264 -12.96 10.73 -2.84
CA PHE A 264 -12.47 9.45 -2.34
C PHE A 264 -12.23 8.46 -3.47
N ASP A 265 -11.17 7.68 -3.32
CA ASP A 265 -11.03 6.43 -4.05
C ASP A 265 -10.98 5.29 -3.03
N VAL A 266 -11.64 4.18 -3.32
CA VAL A 266 -11.81 3.08 -2.37
C VAL A 266 -11.60 1.74 -3.04
N TRP A 267 -11.19 0.76 -2.23
CA TRP A 267 -11.23 -0.65 -2.59
C TRP A 267 -12.28 -1.33 -1.70
N THR A 268 -13.10 -2.20 -2.29
CA THR A 268 -14.22 -2.83 -1.57
C THR A 268 -13.98 -4.31 -1.34
N LYS A 269 -14.48 -4.83 -0.21
CA LYS A 269 -14.50 -6.28 0.04
C LYS A 269 -15.29 -7.03 -1.02
N LYS A 270 -16.35 -6.42 -1.56
CA LYS A 270 -17.17 -7.00 -2.61
C LYS A 270 -16.34 -7.29 -3.86
N THR A 271 -15.65 -6.28 -4.39
CA THR A 271 -14.83 -6.42 -5.61
C THR A 271 -13.73 -7.46 -5.41
N LEU A 272 -13.06 -7.45 -4.26
CA LEU A 272 -12.07 -8.46 -3.90
C LEU A 272 -12.66 -9.87 -3.89
N ASN A 273 -13.78 -10.09 -3.18
CA ASN A 273 -14.39 -11.41 -3.06
C ASN A 273 -14.88 -11.93 -4.41
N GLU A 274 -15.48 -11.07 -5.23
CA GLU A 274 -15.90 -11.42 -6.60
C GLU A 274 -14.69 -11.81 -7.45
N LEU A 275 -13.57 -11.08 -7.35
CA LEU A 275 -12.33 -11.39 -8.07
C LEU A 275 -11.74 -12.73 -7.63
N LEU A 276 -11.62 -12.98 -6.32
CA LEU A 276 -11.05 -14.22 -5.80
C LEU A 276 -11.92 -15.44 -6.10
N ALA A 277 -13.26 -15.28 -6.12
CA ALA A 277 -14.19 -16.36 -6.43
C ALA A 277 -14.29 -16.68 -7.93
N ARG A 278 -13.90 -15.73 -8.81
CA ARG A 278 -13.95 -15.90 -10.26
C ARG A 278 -12.95 -16.93 -10.77
N ASP A 279 -11.75 -16.93 -10.21
CA ASP A 279 -10.60 -17.66 -10.73
C ASP A 279 -10.30 -18.93 -9.92
N LYS A 280 -9.70 -19.94 -10.55
CA LYS A 280 -9.40 -21.23 -9.91
C LYS A 280 -8.02 -21.23 -9.27
N TYR A 281 -7.95 -20.70 -8.06
CA TYR A 281 -6.72 -20.73 -7.26
C TYR A 281 -6.42 -22.12 -6.69
N GLU A 282 -5.14 -22.43 -6.53
CA GLU A 282 -4.64 -23.62 -5.86
C GLU A 282 -4.22 -23.24 -4.43
N SER A 283 -4.79 -23.90 -3.43
CA SER A 283 -4.39 -23.70 -2.02
C SER A 283 -3.17 -24.54 -1.67
N LEU A 284 -2.36 -24.03 -0.73
CA LEU A 284 -1.24 -24.74 -0.13
C LEU A 284 -1.65 -25.23 1.26
N THR A 285 -1.35 -26.49 1.58
CA THR A 285 -1.47 -26.96 2.96
C THR A 285 -0.36 -26.40 3.84
N ASP A 286 -0.53 -26.46 5.16
CA ASP A 286 0.51 -26.02 6.08
C ASP A 286 1.80 -26.84 5.91
N GLU A 287 1.72 -28.15 5.63
CA GLU A 287 2.88 -28.99 5.35
C GLU A 287 3.63 -28.56 4.09
N GLN A 288 2.89 -28.16 3.03
CA GLN A 288 3.51 -27.65 1.80
C GLN A 288 4.20 -26.31 2.05
N ILE A 289 3.60 -25.43 2.84
CA ILE A 289 4.23 -24.17 3.24
C ILE A 289 5.53 -24.45 3.99
N GLU A 290 5.55 -25.35 4.97
CA GLU A 290 6.79 -25.70 5.68
C GLU A 290 7.83 -26.33 4.74
N GLU A 291 7.43 -27.23 3.82
CA GLU A 291 8.33 -27.82 2.82
C GLU A 291 8.96 -26.75 1.91
N ILE A 292 8.19 -25.74 1.50
CA ILE A 292 8.70 -24.60 0.72
C ILE A 292 9.72 -23.83 1.55
N LEU A 293 9.36 -23.48 2.80
CA LEU A 293 10.16 -22.63 3.68
C LEU A 293 11.46 -23.30 4.15
N ASP A 294 11.54 -24.62 4.22
CA ASP A 294 12.77 -25.36 4.54
C ASP A 294 13.80 -25.29 3.40
N GLN A 295 13.41 -24.85 2.22
CA GLN A 295 14.25 -24.81 1.02
C GLN A 295 14.70 -23.40 0.61
N VAL A 296 14.32 -22.35 1.35
CA VAL A 296 14.52 -20.93 0.99
C VAL A 296 15.10 -20.06 2.09
#